data_AF-A0A3D4QXK0-F1
#
_entry.id   AF-A0A3D4QXK0-F1
#
_cell.length_a   1.000
_cell.length_b   1.000
_cell.length_c   1.000
_cell.angle_alpha   90.00
_cell.angle_beta   90.00
_cell.angle_gamma   90.00
#
_symmetry.space_group_name_H-M   'P 1'
#
loop_
_entity.id
_entity.type
_entity.pdbx_description
1 polymer ?
#
loop_
_entity_poly.entity_id
_entity_poly.type
_entity_poly.pdbx_seq_one_letter_code
_entity_poly.pdbx_strand_id
1 'polypeptide(L)'
;MLDLSEKVSYLRGLAEGMKIEEDSNEGKLFHQIIDVLDDMAQAIAELETAQAETEEYLETLDEDLADVEYAVFNEEDDYQYNDAHTHYIELECPHCHEVVYFD
;
A
#
# COMPACT_ATOMS: atom_id res chain seq x y z
N MET A 1 -4.18 -17.92 1.97
CA MET A 1 -4.85 -17.96 0.66
C MET A 1 -5.81 -19.14 0.46
N LEU A 2 -5.58 -20.35 1.03
CA LEU A 2 -6.52 -21.49 0.90
C LEU A 2 -7.80 -21.38 1.77
N ASP A 3 -7.80 -20.51 2.76
CA ASP A 3 -8.76 -20.58 3.88
C ASP A 3 -10.22 -20.25 3.49
N LEU A 4 -10.46 -19.28 2.61
CA LEU A 4 -11.84 -18.88 2.27
C LEU A 4 -12.52 -19.87 1.32
N SER A 5 -11.86 -20.26 0.23
CA SER A 5 -12.41 -21.29 -0.69
C SER A 5 -12.52 -22.66 -0.02
N GLU A 6 -11.60 -23.03 0.89
CA GLU A 6 -11.75 -24.25 1.71
C GLU A 6 -12.95 -24.15 2.66
N LYS A 7 -13.18 -23.00 3.29
CA LYS A 7 -14.36 -22.76 4.12
C LYS A 7 -15.66 -22.85 3.33
N VAL A 8 -15.72 -22.27 2.12
CA VAL A 8 -16.89 -22.39 1.24
C VAL A 8 -17.11 -23.84 0.81
N SER A 9 -16.04 -24.55 0.44
CA SER A 9 -16.09 -25.98 0.10
C SER A 9 -16.57 -26.83 1.27
N TYR A 10 -16.14 -26.50 2.50
CA TYR A 10 -16.62 -27.15 3.72
C TYR A 10 -18.11 -26.88 3.95
N LEU A 11 -18.59 -25.64 3.75
CA LEU A 11 -20.02 -25.31 3.85
C LEU A 11 -20.87 -26.07 2.81
N ARG A 12 -20.35 -26.22 1.58
CA ARG A 12 -21.00 -27.01 0.53
C ARG A 12 -21.13 -28.48 0.95
N GLY A 13 -20.05 -29.08 1.43
CA GLY A 13 -20.07 -30.46 1.95
C GLY A 13 -20.96 -30.63 3.20
N LEU A 14 -21.02 -29.62 4.07
CA LEU A 14 -21.90 -29.64 5.23
C LEU A 14 -23.38 -29.59 4.81
N ALA A 15 -23.74 -28.76 3.84
CA ALA A 15 -25.10 -28.67 3.30
C ALA A 15 -25.55 -30.01 2.69
N GLU A 16 -24.66 -30.66 1.92
CA GLU A 16 -24.89 -32.02 1.38
C GLU A 16 -25.07 -33.05 2.50
N GLY A 17 -24.19 -33.04 3.51
CA GLY A 17 -24.23 -33.95 4.65
C GLY A 17 -25.48 -33.80 5.53
N MET A 18 -26.02 -32.58 5.62
CA MET A 18 -27.27 -32.28 6.32
C MET A 18 -28.52 -32.72 5.53
N LYS A 19 -28.35 -33.20 4.29
CA LYS A 19 -29.45 -33.58 3.39
C LYS A 19 -30.45 -32.44 3.20
N ILE A 20 -29.94 -31.22 3.04
CA ILE A 20 -30.76 -30.06 2.70
C ILE A 20 -31.39 -30.35 1.34
N GLU A 21 -32.71 -30.52 1.29
CA GLU A 21 -33.41 -30.81 0.04
C GLU A 21 -33.25 -29.63 -0.92
N GLU A 22 -32.58 -29.86 -2.06
CA GLU A 22 -32.33 -28.86 -3.10
C GLU A 22 -33.63 -28.23 -3.63
N ASP A 23 -34.76 -28.93 -3.54
CA ASP A 23 -36.04 -28.44 -4.03
C ASP A 23 -36.86 -27.64 -3.02
N SER A 24 -36.50 -27.71 -1.73
CA SER A 24 -37.13 -26.90 -0.68
C SER A 24 -36.77 -25.41 -0.85
N ASN A 25 -37.63 -24.53 -0.35
CA ASN A 25 -37.37 -23.08 -0.42
C ASN A 25 -36.08 -22.71 0.34
N GLU A 26 -35.89 -23.33 1.50
CA GLU A 26 -34.73 -23.17 2.36
C GLU A 26 -33.47 -23.74 1.69
N GLY A 27 -33.57 -24.90 1.04
CA GLY A 27 -32.44 -25.51 0.35
C GLY A 27 -31.95 -24.71 -0.85
N LYS A 28 -32.88 -24.18 -1.65
CA LYS A 28 -32.53 -23.23 -2.74
C LYS A 28 -31.82 -21.99 -2.22
N LEU A 29 -32.31 -21.43 -1.11
CA LEU A 29 -31.70 -20.26 -0.48
C LEU A 29 -30.28 -20.57 0.01
N PHE A 30 -30.07 -21.68 0.72
CA PHE A 30 -28.74 -22.04 1.22
C PHE A 30 -27.73 -22.32 0.10
N HIS A 31 -28.14 -23.00 -0.97
CA HIS A 31 -27.27 -23.23 -2.12
C HIS A 31 -26.86 -21.91 -2.78
N GLN A 32 -27.81 -20.99 -3.01
CA GLN A 32 -27.48 -19.68 -3.56
C GLN A 32 -26.58 -18.85 -2.63
N ILE A 33 -26.74 -18.95 -1.31
CA ILE A 33 -25.82 -18.28 -0.37
C ILE A 33 -24.41 -18.85 -0.52
N ILE A 34 -24.27 -20.17 -0.63
CA ILE A 34 -22.96 -20.82 -0.80
C ILE A 34 -22.32 -20.42 -2.13
N ASP A 35 -23.09 -20.34 -3.21
CA ASP A 35 -22.59 -19.89 -4.51
C ASP A 35 -22.10 -18.43 -4.44
N VAL A 36 -22.87 -17.53 -3.82
CA VAL A 36 -22.43 -16.13 -3.62
C VAL A 36 -21.16 -16.05 -2.77
N LEU A 37 -21.03 -16.89 -1.75
CA LEU A 37 -19.81 -16.95 -0.93
C LEU A 37 -18.60 -17.46 -1.74
N ASP A 38 -18.81 -18.37 -2.69
CA ASP A 38 -17.75 -18.86 -3.59
C ASP A 38 -17.28 -17.75 -4.53
N ASP A 39 -18.22 -17.04 -5.15
CA ASP A 39 -17.94 -15.87 -5.99
C ASP A 39 -17.18 -14.79 -5.20
N MET A 40 -17.56 -14.55 -3.94
CA MET A 40 -16.85 -13.63 -3.05
C MET A 40 -15.45 -14.12 -2.72
N ALA A 41 -15.25 -15.41 -2.45
CA ALA A 41 -13.95 -15.98 -2.16
C ALA A 41 -13.00 -15.82 -3.37
N GLN A 42 -13.50 -16.06 -4.58
CA GLN A 42 -12.74 -15.85 -5.80
C GLN A 42 -12.39 -14.36 -6.01
N ALA A 43 -13.37 -13.46 -5.89
CA ALA A 43 -13.14 -12.03 -6.08
C ALA A 43 -12.12 -11.46 -5.08
N ILE A 44 -12.13 -11.96 -3.82
CA ILE A 44 -11.13 -11.57 -2.82
C ILE A 44 -9.75 -12.08 -3.20
N ALA A 45 -9.61 -13.32 -3.67
CA ALA A 45 -8.33 -13.87 -4.09
C ALA A 45 -7.73 -13.10 -5.28
N GLU A 46 -8.56 -12.69 -6.23
CA GLU A 46 -8.16 -11.83 -7.35
C GLU A 46 -7.71 -10.44 -6.87
N LEU A 47 -8.43 -9.84 -5.91
CA LEU A 47 -8.05 -8.56 -5.31
C LEU A 47 -6.72 -8.63 -4.56
N GLU A 48 -6.48 -9.68 -3.77
CA GLU A 48 -5.21 -9.88 -3.06
C GLU A 48 -4.04 -10.00 -4.04
N THR A 49 -4.25 -10.72 -5.15
CA THR A 49 -3.23 -10.85 -6.21
C THR A 49 -2.92 -9.49 -6.84
N ALA A 50 -3.94 -8.74 -7.24
CA ALA A 50 -3.77 -7.40 -7.80
C ALA A 50 -3.12 -6.42 -6.81
N GLN A 51 -3.41 -6.55 -5.51
CA GLN A 51 -2.75 -5.77 -4.47
C GLN A 51 -1.26 -6.11 -4.38
N ALA A 52 -0.90 -7.39 -4.37
CA ALA A 52 0.50 -7.82 -4.31
C ALA A 52 1.29 -7.31 -5.53
N GLU A 53 0.72 -7.36 -6.73
CA GLU A 53 1.32 -6.77 -7.94
C GLU A 53 1.48 -5.25 -7.83
N THR A 54 0.53 -4.58 -7.19
CA THR A 54 0.62 -3.13 -6.95
C THR A 54 1.71 -2.79 -5.93
N GLU A 55 1.87 -3.60 -4.88
CA GLU A 55 2.95 -3.44 -3.89
C GLU A 55 4.32 -3.58 -4.54
N GLU A 56 4.54 -4.60 -5.39
CA GLU A 56 5.78 -4.77 -6.15
C GLU A 56 6.07 -3.57 -7.07
N TYR A 57 5.03 -3.06 -7.74
CA TYR A 57 5.19 -1.87 -8.59
C TYR A 57 5.54 -0.62 -7.78
N LEU A 58 4.96 -0.45 -6.59
CA LEU A 58 5.28 0.66 -5.70
C LEU A 58 6.71 0.57 -5.15
N GLU A 59 7.19 -0.63 -4.81
CA GLU A 59 8.58 -0.85 -4.41
C GLU A 59 9.54 -0.45 -5.54
N THR A 60 9.22 -0.81 -6.78
CA THR A 60 10.02 -0.41 -7.96
C THR A 60 10.07 1.12 -8.11
N LEU A 61 8.94 1.80 -7.91
CA LEU A 61 8.88 3.26 -7.97
C LEU A 61 9.67 3.93 -6.84
N ASP A 62 9.68 3.34 -5.65
CA ASP A 62 10.47 3.82 -4.51
C ASP A 62 11.97 3.71 -4.80
N GLU A 63 12.41 2.58 -5.36
CA GLU A 63 13.80 2.39 -5.81
C GLU A 63 14.20 3.42 -6.89
N ASP A 64 13.39 3.59 -7.93
CA ASP A 64 13.64 4.58 -8.99
C ASP A 64 13.71 6.01 -8.42
N LEU A 65 12.85 6.34 -7.45
CA LEU A 65 12.85 7.65 -6.80
C LEU A 65 14.11 7.84 -5.95
N ALA A 66 14.56 6.81 -5.22
CA ALA A 66 15.78 6.86 -4.44
C ALA A 66 17.01 7.12 -5.33
N ASP A 67 17.06 6.54 -6.53
CA ASP A 67 18.12 6.81 -7.51
C ASP A 67 18.10 8.27 -8.00
N VAL A 68 16.91 8.83 -8.24
CA VAL A 68 16.75 10.25 -8.59
C VAL A 68 17.17 11.15 -7.44
N GLU A 69 16.74 10.84 -6.22
CA GLU A 69 17.12 11.59 -5.02
C GLU A 69 18.63 11.56 -4.81
N TYR A 70 19.28 10.40 -5.01
CA TYR A 70 20.72 10.28 -4.98
C TYR A 70 21.38 11.16 -6.06
N ALA A 71 20.90 11.09 -7.30
CA ALA A 71 21.49 11.85 -8.40
C ALA A 71 21.34 13.38 -8.24
N VAL A 72 20.25 13.84 -7.62
CA VAL A 72 19.95 15.27 -7.48
C VAL A 72 20.49 15.85 -6.17
N PHE A 73 20.42 15.11 -5.07
CA PHE A 73 20.73 15.62 -3.73
C PHE A 73 22.05 15.08 -3.17
N ASN A 74 22.64 14.02 -3.74
CA ASN A 74 23.90 13.47 -3.26
C ASN A 74 25.14 14.10 -3.93
N GLU A 75 24.97 15.21 -4.66
CA GLU A 75 26.07 16.10 -5.09
C GLU A 75 26.50 17.08 -3.97
N GLU A 76 26.05 16.90 -2.71
CA GLU A 76 26.45 17.73 -1.56
C GLU A 76 27.47 17.08 -0.60
N ASP A 77 28.06 15.92 -0.94
CA ASP A 77 29.16 15.32 -0.15
C ASP A 77 30.55 15.52 -0.76
N ASP A 78 30.67 16.33 -1.84
CA ASP A 78 31.96 16.81 -2.39
C ASP A 78 32.09 18.34 -2.41
N TYR A 79 31.21 19.05 -1.70
CA TYR A 79 31.44 20.45 -1.31
C TYR A 79 31.81 20.52 0.17
N GLN A 80 33.12 20.46 0.43
CA GLN A 80 33.67 21.37 1.44
C GLN A 80 33.03 22.76 1.25
N TYR A 81 32.62 23.39 2.37
CA TYR A 81 31.92 24.67 2.52
C TYR A 81 30.39 24.52 2.55
N ASN A 82 29.65 24.81 3.63
CA ASN A 82 29.93 25.62 4.81
C ASN A 82 28.82 25.32 5.85
N ASP A 83 29.21 25.20 7.11
CA ASP A 83 28.39 25.22 8.33
C ASP A 83 26.97 25.83 8.18
N ALA A 84 25.96 24.99 7.93
CA ALA A 84 24.54 25.36 7.97
C ALA A 84 23.92 25.10 9.36
N HIS A 85 24.72 25.10 10.43
CA HIS A 85 24.26 24.93 11.80
C HIS A 85 24.19 26.22 12.62
N THR A 86 24.17 27.38 11.99
CA THR A 86 23.93 28.62 12.73
C THR A 86 22.77 29.45 12.19
N HIS A 87 21.73 29.58 13.02
CA HIS A 87 20.55 30.42 12.81
C HIS A 87 20.91 31.91 12.91
N TYR A 88 21.75 32.42 12.02
CA TYR A 88 21.99 33.85 11.95
C TYR A 88 21.12 34.53 10.89
N ILE A 89 20.57 35.70 11.22
CA ILE A 89 19.90 36.59 10.26
C ILE A 89 20.92 37.62 9.77
N GLU A 90 21.15 37.64 8.45
CA GLU A 90 22.00 38.61 7.77
C GLU A 90 21.18 39.82 7.31
N LEU A 91 21.62 41.03 7.66
CA LEU A 91 21.00 42.28 7.24
C LEU A 91 22.05 43.30 6.79
N GLU A 92 21.80 43.94 5.65
CA GLU A 92 22.63 45.03 5.13
C GLU A 92 22.09 46.39 5.63
N CYS A 93 22.96 47.19 6.26
CA CYS A 93 22.59 48.52 6.70
C CYS A 93 22.36 49.45 5.49
N PRO A 94 21.15 49.99 5.25
CA PRO A 94 20.86 50.78 4.06
C PRO A 94 21.55 52.15 4.01
N HIS A 95 22.28 52.52 5.08
CA HIS A 95 22.96 53.80 5.18
C HIS A 95 24.48 53.71 4.95
N CYS A 96 25.13 52.63 5.41
CA CYS A 96 26.58 52.43 5.23
C CYS A 96 26.93 51.19 4.41
N HIS A 97 25.94 50.38 4.01
CA HIS A 97 26.10 49.15 3.23
C HIS A 97 27.01 48.10 3.90
N GLU A 98 27.16 48.20 5.22
CA GLU A 98 27.83 47.18 6.01
C GLU A 98 26.85 46.05 6.33
N VAL A 99 27.31 44.82 6.15
CA VAL A 99 26.55 43.59 6.38
C VAL A 99 26.78 43.12 7.81
N VAL A 100 25.70 42.89 8.55
CA VAL A 100 25.75 42.51 9.98
C VAL A 100 24.97 41.21 10.22
N TYR A 101 25.50 40.36 11.10
CA TYR A 101 24.95 39.05 11.47
C TYR A 101 24.38 39.05 12.89
N PHE A 102 23.16 38.55 13.08
CA PHE A 102 22.46 38.44 14.37
C PHE A 102 22.07 36.98 14.68
N ASP A 103 22.28 36.52 15.91
CA ASP A 103 21.72 35.25 16.48
C ASP A 103 20.23 35.39 16.80
#